data_AF-Q9CJX6-F1
#
_entry.id   AF-Q9CJX6-F1
#
_cell.length_a   1.000
_cell.length_b   1.000
_cell.length_c   1.000
_cell.angle_alpha   90.00
_cell.angle_beta   90.00
_cell.angle_gamma   90.00
#
_symmetry.space_group_name_H-M   'P 1'
#
loop_
_entity.id
_entity.type
_entity.pdbx_description
1 polymer ?
#
loop_
_entity_poly.entity_id
_entity_poly.type
_entity_poly.pdbx_seq_one_letter_code
_entity_poly.pdbx_strand_id
1 'polypeptide(L)'
;MSLGLFSFVIGLHSFSRQQYRQMLWAIIATLFGILGSVLSTARGGWIGLPLLLCFALFAYRQYLSKKILFFVSLFFVFLLAAVAFAPKTKLISRVTEAYTETQQYFDAQAEQSTSIGARFALWKSALLMAKEKPLLGWGNAGAMEKRQVQQQEGMISEYAANFTHAHNQYLDNLSKYGLVGLVALLAIFSVPFCYFYRKRHAIKGEEKLVATLGMLHIISVMCYSLTQAFLNHNSGNIFYFLSVFIFYGCLKHSEKE
;
A
#
# COMPACT_ATOMS: atom_id res chain seq x y z
N MET A 1 2.14 4.81 -8.49
CA MET A 1 3.26 4.17 -7.77
C MET A 1 3.53 2.72 -8.19
N SER A 2 2.55 1.79 -8.14
CA SER A 2 2.79 0.36 -8.43
C SER A 2 3.49 0.08 -9.76
N LEU A 3 3.10 0.77 -10.84
CA LEU A 3 3.76 0.61 -12.15
C LEU A 3 5.24 1.04 -12.12
N GLY A 4 5.57 2.09 -11.38
CA GLY A 4 6.97 2.49 -11.16
C GLY A 4 7.76 1.43 -10.39
N LEU A 5 7.14 0.78 -9.40
CA LEU A 5 7.75 -0.33 -8.66
C LEU A 5 7.91 -1.59 -9.51
N PHE A 6 6.96 -1.89 -10.40
CA PHE A 6 7.11 -2.98 -11.38
C PHE A 6 8.30 -2.72 -12.30
N SER A 7 8.38 -1.52 -12.87
CA SER A 7 9.52 -1.09 -13.68
C SER A 7 10.84 -1.19 -12.90
N PHE A 8 10.86 -0.83 -11.62
CA PHE A 8 12.05 -0.95 -10.80
C PHE A 8 12.51 -2.41 -10.65
N VAL A 9 11.57 -3.32 -10.35
CA VAL A 9 11.84 -4.76 -10.25
C VAL A 9 12.28 -5.36 -11.58
N ILE A 10 11.68 -4.93 -12.70
CA ILE A 10 12.11 -5.31 -14.05
C ILE A 10 13.56 -4.85 -14.28
N GLY A 11 13.90 -3.62 -13.89
CA GLY A 11 15.27 -3.10 -14.00
C GLY A 11 16.29 -3.92 -13.21
N LEU A 12 15.97 -4.31 -11.97
CA LEU A 12 16.81 -5.22 -11.17
C LEU A 12 16.97 -6.60 -11.82
N HIS A 13 15.90 -7.11 -12.43
CA HIS A 13 15.93 -8.37 -13.18
C HIS A 13 16.85 -8.28 -14.41
N SER A 14 16.64 -7.27 -15.26
CA SER A 14 17.47 -7.04 -16.44
C SER A 14 18.95 -6.85 -16.06
N PHE A 15 19.22 -6.14 -14.95
CA PHE A 15 20.58 -6.01 -14.40
C PHE A 15 21.19 -7.37 -14.05
N SER A 16 20.43 -8.23 -13.35
CA SER A 16 20.90 -9.58 -12.99
C SER A 16 21.20 -10.49 -14.20
N ARG A 17 20.64 -10.14 -15.37
CA ARG A 17 20.82 -10.82 -16.65
C ARG A 17 21.77 -10.09 -17.60
N GLN A 18 22.43 -9.02 -17.15
CA GLN A 18 23.33 -8.18 -17.96
C GLN A 18 22.65 -7.53 -19.18
N GLN A 19 21.33 -7.37 -19.15
CA GLN A 19 20.53 -6.75 -20.22
C GLN A 19 20.41 -5.24 -20.01
N TYR A 20 21.52 -4.52 -20.12
CA TYR A 20 21.61 -3.09 -19.75
C TYR A 20 20.67 -2.16 -20.54
N ARG A 21 20.34 -2.50 -21.80
CA ARG A 21 19.36 -1.75 -22.60
C ARG A 21 17.96 -1.80 -21.99
N GLN A 22 17.51 -2.97 -21.59
CA GLN A 22 16.19 -3.14 -20.95
C GLN A 22 16.18 -2.52 -19.55
N MET A 23 17.28 -2.65 -18.82
CA MET A 23 17.47 -1.97 -17.53
C MET A 23 17.31 -0.46 -17.66
N LEU A 24 17.90 0.16 -18.68
CA LEU A 24 17.80 1.60 -18.91
C LEU A 24 16.34 2.04 -19.13
N TRP A 25 15.60 1.34 -20.00
CA TRP A 25 14.17 1.62 -20.23
C TRP A 25 13.34 1.43 -18.96
N ALA A 26 13.64 0.41 -18.17
CA ALA A 26 12.97 0.15 -16.91
C ALA A 26 13.25 1.25 -15.87
N ILE A 27 14.48 1.79 -15.81
CA ILE A 27 14.82 2.92 -14.96
C ILE A 27 14.05 4.17 -15.39
N ILE A 28 14.01 4.47 -16.69
CA ILE A 28 13.23 5.60 -17.22
C ILE A 28 11.75 5.45 -16.84
N ALA A 29 11.15 4.29 -17.07
CA ALA A 29 9.77 4.00 -16.69
C ALA A 29 9.54 4.10 -15.18
N THR A 30 10.52 3.73 -14.36
CA THR A 30 10.49 3.92 -12.89
C THR A 30 10.41 5.39 -12.53
N LEU A 31 11.24 6.24 -13.15
CA LEU A 31 11.25 7.69 -12.91
C LEU A 31 9.91 8.32 -13.29
N PHE A 32 9.33 7.95 -14.43
CA PHE A 32 7.99 8.41 -14.82
C PHE A 32 6.90 7.91 -13.85
N GLY A 33 7.02 6.68 -13.36
CA GLY A 33 6.10 6.13 -12.35
C GLY A 33 6.17 6.86 -11.00
N ILE A 34 7.38 7.25 -10.57
CA ILE A 34 7.60 8.08 -9.38
C ILE A 34 7.04 9.48 -9.61
N LEU A 35 7.34 10.09 -10.76
CA LEU A 35 6.83 11.42 -11.12
C LEU A 35 5.30 11.45 -11.10
N GLY A 36 4.63 10.49 -11.74
CA GLY A 36 3.18 10.36 -11.71
C GLY A 36 2.64 10.18 -10.28
N SER A 37 3.36 9.44 -9.43
CA SER A 37 3.02 9.30 -8.01
C SER A 37 3.12 10.63 -7.25
N VAL A 38 4.18 11.41 -7.48
CA VAL A 38 4.37 12.73 -6.85
C VAL A 38 3.28 13.70 -7.32
N LEU A 39 3.04 13.77 -8.63
CA LEU A 39 2.03 14.64 -9.24
C LEU A 39 0.60 14.30 -8.79
N SER A 40 0.33 13.03 -8.47
CA SER A 40 -0.98 12.63 -7.92
C SER A 40 -1.25 13.19 -6.52
N THR A 41 -0.22 13.64 -5.79
CA THR A 41 -0.28 14.10 -4.39
C THR A 41 -0.82 13.06 -3.39
N ALA A 42 -1.01 11.80 -3.82
CA ALA A 42 -1.55 10.74 -2.98
C ALA A 42 -0.51 10.31 -1.93
N ARG A 43 -0.78 10.56 -0.65
CA ARG A 43 0.13 10.36 0.49
C ARG A 43 0.23 8.90 0.95
N GLY A 44 -0.89 8.16 0.92
CA GLY A 44 -0.98 6.81 1.51
C GLY A 44 -0.06 5.77 0.88
N GLY A 45 0.23 5.90 -0.42
CA GLY A 45 1.15 4.99 -1.11
C GLY A 45 2.59 5.08 -0.61
N TRP A 46 3.04 6.28 -0.21
CA TRP A 46 4.44 6.51 0.18
C TRP A 46 4.82 5.84 1.49
N ILE A 47 3.87 5.59 2.39
CA ILE A 47 4.12 4.90 3.66
C ILE A 47 4.64 3.47 3.41
N GLY A 48 4.12 2.80 2.38
CA GLY A 48 4.57 1.46 2.00
C GLY A 48 5.86 1.44 1.19
N LEU A 49 6.32 2.57 0.65
CA LEU A 49 7.43 2.62 -0.30
C LEU A 49 8.75 2.06 0.28
N PRO A 50 9.18 2.39 1.53
CA PRO A 50 10.39 1.80 2.10
C PRO A 50 10.33 0.28 2.17
N LEU A 51 9.19 -0.29 2.60
CA LEU A 51 9.01 -1.73 2.68
C LEU A 51 9.09 -2.38 1.29
N LEU A 52 8.48 -1.76 0.28
CA LEU A 52 8.45 -2.26 -1.10
C LEU A 52 9.83 -2.22 -1.76
N LEU A 53 10.61 -1.17 -1.51
CA LEU A 53 11.99 -1.06 -1.96
C LEU A 53 12.88 -2.10 -1.26
N CYS A 54 12.75 -2.25 0.06
CA CYS A 54 13.46 -3.29 0.81
C CYS A 54 13.15 -4.68 0.27
N PHE A 55 11.88 -4.97 -0.02
CA PHE A 55 11.49 -6.24 -0.65
C PHE A 55 12.14 -6.42 -2.03
N ALA A 56 12.09 -5.42 -2.91
CA ALA A 56 12.67 -5.49 -4.25
C ALA A 56 14.20 -5.71 -4.21
N LEU A 57 14.91 -4.95 -3.37
CA LEU A 57 16.35 -5.11 -3.19
C LEU A 57 16.71 -6.46 -2.56
N PHE A 58 15.95 -6.91 -1.56
CA PHE A 58 16.12 -8.22 -0.93
C PHE A 58 15.90 -9.36 -1.92
N ALA A 59 14.88 -9.26 -2.78
CA ALA A 59 14.57 -10.25 -3.80
C ALA A 59 15.74 -10.47 -4.77
N TYR A 60 16.50 -9.42 -5.09
CA TYR A 60 17.65 -9.48 -6.00
C TYR A 60 19.02 -9.36 -5.30
N ARG A 61 19.07 -9.48 -3.96
CA ARG A 61 20.27 -9.25 -3.14
C ARG A 61 21.52 -10.00 -3.59
N GLN A 62 21.36 -11.20 -4.14
CA GLN A 62 22.47 -12.05 -4.59
C GLN A 62 23.21 -11.48 -5.82
N TYR A 63 22.59 -10.55 -6.55
CA TYR A 63 23.17 -9.87 -7.70
C TYR A 63 23.67 -8.46 -7.37
N LEU A 64 23.39 -7.97 -6.17
CA LEU A 64 23.75 -6.62 -5.74
C LEU A 64 25.00 -6.66 -4.87
N SER A 65 26.06 -5.97 -5.30
CA SER A 65 27.26 -5.84 -4.47
C SER A 65 27.02 -4.88 -3.31
N LYS A 66 27.79 -5.02 -2.22
CA LYS A 66 27.76 -4.09 -1.08
C LYS A 66 28.00 -2.64 -1.52
N LYS A 67 28.83 -2.42 -2.54
CA LYS A 67 29.07 -1.10 -3.14
C LYS A 67 27.80 -0.54 -3.79
N ILE A 68 27.07 -1.34 -4.56
CA ILE A 68 25.81 -0.92 -5.18
C ILE A 68 24.78 -0.55 -4.10
N LEU A 69 24.61 -1.39 -3.08
CA LEU A 69 23.69 -1.10 -1.97
C LEU A 69 24.06 0.18 -1.22
N PHE A 70 25.37 0.43 -1.01
CA PHE A 70 25.87 1.67 -0.42
C PHE A 70 25.49 2.89 -1.26
N PHE A 71 25.75 2.87 -2.58
CA PHE A 71 25.42 3.97 -3.46
C PHE A 71 23.91 4.18 -3.61
N VAL A 72 23.11 3.12 -3.65
CA VAL A 72 21.64 3.23 -3.65
C VAL A 72 21.16 3.89 -2.35
N SER A 73 21.70 3.48 -1.20
CA SER A 73 21.36 4.09 0.10
C SER A 73 21.75 5.57 0.13
N LEU A 74 22.95 5.90 -0.34
CA LEU A 74 23.43 7.28 -0.45
C LEU A 74 22.54 8.12 -1.38
N PHE A 75 22.11 7.56 -2.51
CA PHE A 75 21.18 8.22 -3.43
C PHE A 75 19.83 8.51 -2.78
N PHE A 76 19.27 7.56 -2.01
CA PHE A 76 18.03 7.80 -1.25
C PHE A 76 18.21 8.87 -0.16
N VAL A 77 19.32 8.86 0.56
CA VAL A 77 19.65 9.91 1.55
C VAL A 77 19.76 11.28 0.86
N PHE A 78 20.44 11.34 -0.28
CA PHE A 78 20.53 12.55 -1.08
C PHE A 78 19.15 13.02 -1.58
N LEU A 79 18.30 12.11 -2.06
CA LEU A 79 16.94 12.44 -2.51
C LEU A 79 16.10 13.00 -1.35
N LEU A 80 16.18 12.39 -0.17
CA LEU A 80 15.48 12.87 1.03
C LEU A 80 15.98 14.26 1.44
N ALA A 81 17.29 14.47 1.43
CA ALA A 81 17.89 15.79 1.69
C ALA A 81 17.42 16.82 0.65
N ALA A 82 17.48 16.49 -0.64
CA ALA A 82 17.04 17.38 -1.72
C ALA A 82 15.56 17.77 -1.57
N VAL A 83 14.69 16.82 -1.18
CA VAL A 83 13.28 17.11 -0.87
C VAL A 83 13.14 17.99 0.36
N ALA A 84 13.93 17.76 1.41
CA ALA A 84 13.90 18.57 2.63
C ALA A 84 14.37 20.02 2.42
N PHE A 85 15.35 20.22 1.54
CA PHE A 85 15.91 21.54 1.20
C PHE A 85 15.26 22.20 -0.02
N ALA A 86 14.31 21.53 -0.68
CA ALA A 86 13.59 22.12 -1.81
C ALA A 86 12.72 23.30 -1.35
N PRO A 87 12.69 24.43 -2.08
CA PRO A 87 11.84 25.58 -1.73
C PRO A 87 10.37 25.17 -1.68
N LYS A 88 9.64 25.63 -0.64
CA LYS A 88 8.24 25.29 -0.26
C LYS A 88 7.42 24.60 -1.37
N THR A 89 7.67 23.32 -1.57
CA THR A 89 6.91 22.52 -2.51
C THR A 89 5.56 22.18 -1.87
N LYS A 90 4.53 21.93 -2.70
CA LYS A 90 3.26 21.37 -2.22
C LYS A 90 3.46 20.08 -1.40
N LEU A 91 4.56 19.36 -1.57
CA LEU A 91 4.89 18.18 -0.78
C LEU A 91 5.27 18.56 0.67
N ILE A 92 6.17 19.53 0.85
CA ILE A 92 6.58 20.00 2.19
C ILE A 92 5.38 20.54 2.96
N SER A 93 4.53 21.35 2.33
CA SER A 93 3.33 21.87 2.99
C SER A 93 2.39 20.75 3.45
N ARG A 94 2.28 19.66 2.67
CA ARG A 94 1.47 18.48 3.02
C ARG A 94 2.06 17.65 4.16
N VAL A 95 3.39 17.59 4.27
CA VAL A 95 4.07 16.92 5.39
C VAL A 95 3.91 17.73 6.67
N THR A 96 4.09 19.06 6.60
CA THR A 96 3.87 19.95 7.74
C THR A 96 2.40 19.92 8.20
N GLU A 97 1.43 19.98 7.27
CA GLU A 97 0.01 19.82 7.58
C GLU A 97 -0.26 18.49 8.30
N ALA A 98 0.29 17.38 7.79
CA ALA A 98 0.11 16.07 8.41
C ALA A 98 0.71 15.99 9.83
N TYR A 99 1.88 16.60 10.03
CA TYR A 99 2.54 16.68 11.33
C TYR A 99 1.71 17.49 12.32
N THR A 100 1.28 18.70 11.92
CA THR A 100 0.46 19.59 12.75
C THR A 100 -0.89 18.96 13.10
N GLU A 101 -1.59 18.36 12.13
CA GLU A 101 -2.87 17.66 12.37
C GLU A 101 -2.70 16.51 13.38
N THR A 102 -1.60 15.75 13.26
CA THR A 102 -1.30 14.64 14.17
C THR A 102 -1.05 15.16 15.58
N GLN A 103 -0.22 16.20 15.72
CA GLN A 103 0.10 16.79 17.02
C GLN A 103 -1.14 17.38 17.70
N GLN A 104 -1.96 18.14 16.97
CA GLN A 104 -3.20 18.71 17.49
C GLN A 104 -4.17 17.62 18.00
N TYR A 105 -4.25 16.46 17.31
CA TYR A 105 -5.09 15.35 17.74
C TYR A 105 -4.69 14.79 19.11
N PHE A 106 -3.39 14.66 19.36
CA PHE A 106 -2.87 14.11 20.62
C PHE A 106 -2.81 15.13 21.76
N ASP A 107 -2.69 16.43 21.45
CA ASP A 107 -2.69 17.51 22.45
C ASP A 107 -4.11 17.87 22.96
N ALA A 108 -5.11 17.01 22.69
CA ALA A 108 -6.51 17.13 23.12
C ALA A 108 -7.21 18.44 22.71
N GLN A 109 -6.61 19.21 21.80
CA GLN A 109 -7.11 20.48 21.26
C GLN A 109 -7.73 20.33 19.86
N ALA A 110 -7.76 19.14 19.25
CA ALA A 110 -8.17 19.01 17.85
C ALA A 110 -9.67 18.87 17.61
N GLU A 111 -10.11 19.69 16.66
CA GLU A 111 -11.19 19.39 15.73
C GLU A 111 -10.92 18.03 15.02
N GLN A 112 -11.80 17.05 15.24
CA GLN A 112 -11.83 15.82 14.46
C GLN A 112 -12.28 16.04 12.98
N SER A 113 -12.34 17.29 12.53
CA SER A 113 -12.74 17.72 11.18
C SER A 113 -11.58 17.71 10.19
N THR A 114 -10.35 17.44 10.65
CA THR A 114 -9.17 17.30 9.78
C THR A 114 -9.08 15.92 9.14
N SER A 115 -8.28 15.79 8.06
CA SER A 115 -8.18 14.53 7.32
C SER A 115 -7.55 13.41 8.16
N ILE A 116 -6.55 13.71 8.98
CA ILE A 116 -5.93 12.72 9.87
C ILE A 116 -6.79 12.49 11.12
N GLY A 117 -7.33 13.55 11.72
CA GLY A 117 -8.22 13.44 12.89
C GLY A 117 -9.43 12.54 12.63
N ALA A 118 -10.07 12.70 11.45
CA ALA A 118 -11.16 11.84 11.02
C ALA A 118 -10.76 10.37 10.89
N ARG A 119 -9.56 10.07 10.37
CA ARG A 119 -9.06 8.69 10.27
C ARG A 119 -8.91 8.06 11.64
N PHE A 120 -8.29 8.75 12.59
CA PHE A 120 -8.13 8.22 13.95
C PHE A 120 -9.47 8.04 14.66
N ALA A 121 -10.41 8.98 14.51
CA ALA A 121 -11.78 8.82 15.01
C ALA A 121 -12.47 7.58 14.41
N LEU A 122 -12.36 7.38 13.09
CA LEU A 122 -12.90 6.21 12.39
C LEU A 122 -12.23 4.90 12.82
N TRP A 123 -10.91 4.90 13.07
CA TRP A 123 -10.20 3.71 13.54
C TRP A 123 -10.63 3.32 14.94
N LYS A 124 -10.77 4.31 15.84
CA LYS A 124 -11.32 4.11 17.18
C LYS A 124 -12.75 3.56 17.11
N SER A 125 -13.61 4.18 16.29
CA SER A 125 -14.98 3.71 16.01
C SER A 125 -14.99 2.26 15.55
N ALA A 126 -14.18 1.90 14.56
CA ALA A 126 -14.10 0.56 14.01
C ALA A 126 -13.68 -0.49 15.05
N LEU A 127 -12.71 -0.15 15.92
CA LEU A 127 -12.28 -1.03 17.00
C LEU A 127 -13.36 -1.22 18.08
N LEU A 128 -14.10 -0.16 18.43
CA LEU A 128 -15.23 -0.27 19.37
C LEU A 128 -16.33 -1.15 18.80
N MET A 129 -16.70 -0.94 17.53
CA MET A 129 -17.69 -1.76 16.84
C MET A 129 -17.28 -3.23 16.77
N ALA A 130 -15.99 -3.49 16.52
CA ALA A 130 -15.45 -4.84 16.51
C ALA A 130 -15.52 -5.51 17.89
N LYS A 131 -15.37 -4.75 18.99
CA LYS A 131 -15.57 -5.30 20.35
C LYS A 131 -17.03 -5.66 20.61
N GLU A 132 -17.98 -4.89 20.08
CA GLU A 132 -19.42 -5.16 20.24
C GLU A 132 -19.89 -6.37 19.43
N LYS A 133 -19.40 -6.55 18.19
CA LYS A 133 -19.75 -7.68 17.31
C LYS A 133 -18.50 -8.33 16.68
N PRO A 134 -17.71 -9.07 17.46
CA PRO A 134 -16.37 -9.51 17.03
C PRO A 134 -16.35 -10.54 15.91
N LEU A 135 -17.38 -11.39 15.79
CA LEU A 135 -17.36 -12.50 14.83
C LEU A 135 -17.84 -12.10 13.44
N LEU A 136 -19.05 -11.53 13.37
CA LEU A 136 -19.74 -11.20 12.11
C LEU A 136 -19.80 -9.71 11.80
N GLY A 137 -19.40 -8.86 12.74
CA GLY A 137 -19.44 -7.40 12.58
C GLY A 137 -20.86 -6.83 12.47
N TRP A 138 -20.94 -5.60 12.02
CA TRP A 138 -22.18 -4.81 11.94
C TRP A 138 -22.88 -4.83 10.57
N GLY A 139 -22.26 -5.43 9.55
CA GLY A 139 -22.64 -5.24 8.15
C GLY A 139 -22.37 -3.81 7.66
N ASN A 140 -22.57 -3.55 6.38
CA ASN A 140 -22.36 -2.20 5.82
C ASN A 140 -23.35 -1.17 6.39
N ALA A 141 -24.65 -1.50 6.39
CA ALA A 141 -25.71 -0.63 6.89
C ALA A 141 -25.58 -0.38 8.40
N GLY A 142 -25.47 -1.45 9.19
CA GLY A 142 -25.30 -1.33 10.64
C GLY A 142 -24.00 -0.62 11.04
N ALA A 143 -22.94 -0.71 10.23
CA ALA A 143 -21.73 0.07 10.46
C ALA A 143 -21.91 1.57 10.24
N MET A 144 -22.72 1.97 9.24
CA MET A 144 -23.08 3.36 9.02
C MET A 144 -23.96 3.89 10.15
N GLU A 145 -25.01 3.14 10.51
CA GLU A 145 -25.92 3.50 11.61
C GLU A 145 -25.16 3.66 12.93
N LYS A 146 -24.27 2.71 13.25
CA LYS A 146 -23.48 2.77 14.48
C LYS A 146 -22.54 3.96 14.52
N ARG A 147 -21.99 4.40 13.37
CA ARG A 147 -21.22 5.65 13.29
C ARG A 147 -22.08 6.89 13.55
N GLN A 148 -23.31 6.92 13.05
CA GLN A 148 -24.25 8.00 13.33
C GLN A 148 -24.61 8.07 14.83
N VAL A 149 -24.83 6.92 15.47
CA VAL A 149 -25.03 6.86 16.94
C VAL A 149 -23.79 7.38 17.68
N GLN A 150 -22.60 6.92 17.31
CA GLN A 150 -21.35 7.40 17.93
C GLN A 150 -21.12 8.91 17.72
N GLN A 151 -21.62 9.47 16.62
CA GLN A 151 -21.58 10.91 16.38
C GLN A 151 -22.51 11.67 17.33
N GLN A 152 -23.74 11.18 17.52
CA GLN A 152 -24.70 11.75 18.47
C GLN A 152 -24.18 11.67 19.91
N GLU A 153 -23.43 10.62 20.25
CA GLU A 153 -22.76 10.45 21.54
C GLU A 153 -21.49 11.31 21.70
N GLY A 154 -21.11 12.09 20.68
CA GLY A 154 -19.90 12.93 20.69
C GLY A 154 -18.58 12.14 20.60
N MET A 155 -18.63 10.85 20.26
CA MET A 155 -17.45 9.98 20.17
C MET A 155 -16.66 10.20 18.89
N ILE A 156 -17.35 10.55 17.79
CA ILE A 156 -16.75 10.94 16.52
C ILE A 156 -17.39 12.24 15.98
N SER A 157 -16.66 13.02 15.16
CA SER A 157 -17.23 14.20 14.50
C SER A 157 -18.25 13.85 13.43
N GLU A 158 -19.11 14.82 13.11
CA GLU A 158 -19.99 14.75 11.95
C GLU A 158 -19.20 14.51 10.65
N TYR A 159 -18.06 15.18 10.49
CA TYR A 159 -17.17 14.97 9.35
C TYR A 159 -16.71 13.50 9.24
N ALA A 160 -16.29 12.88 10.36
CA ALA A 160 -15.90 11.48 10.39
C ALA A 160 -17.09 10.53 10.14
N ALA A 161 -18.26 10.81 10.72
CA ALA A 161 -19.45 9.96 10.62
C ALA A 161 -20.00 9.83 9.19
N ASN A 162 -19.76 10.84 8.35
CA ASN A 162 -20.18 10.86 6.95
C ASN A 162 -19.37 9.94 6.03
N PHE A 163 -18.26 9.35 6.50
CA PHE A 163 -17.49 8.39 5.70
C PHE A 163 -18.11 6.99 5.70
N THR A 164 -18.09 6.35 4.53
CA THR A 164 -18.60 4.99 4.32
C THR A 164 -17.64 3.89 4.75
N HIS A 165 -16.40 4.25 5.07
CA HIS A 165 -15.33 3.30 5.40
C HIS A 165 -14.28 3.92 6.31
N ALA A 166 -13.54 3.08 7.03
CA ALA A 166 -12.59 3.52 8.05
C ALA A 166 -11.24 4.05 7.50
N HIS A 167 -11.08 4.25 6.19
CA HIS A 167 -9.79 4.55 5.55
C HIS A 167 -8.64 3.60 5.98
N ASN A 168 -8.98 2.37 6.33
CA ASN A 168 -8.07 1.27 6.61
C ASN A 168 -8.87 0.00 6.35
N GLN A 169 -8.50 -0.75 5.31
CA GLN A 169 -9.28 -1.91 4.85
C GLN A 169 -9.41 -2.98 5.95
N TYR A 170 -8.38 -3.15 6.78
CA TYR A 170 -8.38 -4.17 7.84
C TYR A 170 -9.40 -3.81 8.93
N LEU A 171 -9.37 -2.56 9.40
CA LEU A 171 -10.33 -2.07 10.40
C LEU A 171 -11.75 -1.96 9.82
N ASP A 172 -11.88 -1.58 8.55
CA ASP A 172 -13.17 -1.52 7.86
C ASP A 172 -13.80 -2.92 7.77
N ASN A 173 -13.05 -3.92 7.32
CA ASN A 173 -13.52 -5.30 7.28
C ASN A 173 -13.80 -5.87 8.67
N LEU A 174 -12.94 -5.58 9.66
CA LEU A 174 -13.13 -6.05 11.02
C LEU A 174 -14.40 -5.48 11.66
N SER A 175 -14.68 -4.18 11.47
CA SER A 175 -15.88 -3.55 12.04
C SER A 175 -17.18 -3.97 11.32
N LYS A 176 -17.14 -4.14 10.00
CA LYS A 176 -18.31 -4.50 9.19
C LYS A 176 -18.59 -6.00 9.17
N TYR A 177 -17.57 -6.84 9.18
CA TYR A 177 -17.69 -8.27 8.94
C TYR A 177 -17.01 -9.13 10.01
N GLY A 178 -16.52 -8.50 11.08
CA GLY A 178 -15.87 -9.18 12.19
C GLY A 178 -14.59 -9.91 11.80
N LEU A 179 -14.18 -10.85 12.65
CA LEU A 179 -13.03 -11.70 12.43
C LEU A 179 -13.18 -12.54 11.16
N VAL A 180 -14.41 -12.97 10.81
CA VAL A 180 -14.65 -13.75 9.59
C VAL A 180 -14.25 -12.95 8.35
N GLY A 181 -14.70 -11.69 8.23
CA GLY A 181 -14.32 -10.87 7.08
C GLY A 181 -12.88 -10.40 7.09
N LEU A 182 -12.25 -10.25 8.26
CA LEU A 182 -10.81 -9.98 8.35
C LEU A 182 -9.99 -11.20 7.88
N VAL A 183 -10.35 -12.42 8.30
CA VAL A 183 -9.70 -13.65 7.85
C VAL A 183 -9.88 -13.83 6.35
N ALA A 184 -11.09 -13.57 5.81
CA ALA A 184 -11.33 -13.61 4.37
C ALA A 184 -10.45 -12.61 3.61
N LEU A 185 -10.29 -11.38 4.10
CA LEU A 185 -9.38 -10.39 3.52
C LEU A 185 -7.92 -10.86 3.55
N LEU A 186 -7.47 -11.40 4.67
CA LEU A 186 -6.11 -11.93 4.79
C LEU A 186 -5.90 -13.14 3.86
N ALA A 187 -6.92 -13.97 3.65
CA ALA A 187 -6.87 -15.08 2.69
C ALA A 187 -6.75 -14.57 1.24
N ILE A 188 -7.51 -13.53 0.88
CA ILE A 188 -7.41 -12.88 -0.44
C ILE A 188 -5.96 -12.50 -0.74
N PHE A 189 -5.23 -11.94 0.23
CA PHE A 189 -3.81 -11.59 0.04
C PHE A 189 -2.85 -12.78 0.14
N SER A 190 -2.98 -13.59 1.20
CA SER A 190 -1.99 -14.62 1.55
C SER A 190 -1.99 -15.82 0.61
N VAL A 191 -3.15 -16.26 0.10
CA VAL A 191 -3.24 -17.42 -0.80
C VAL A 191 -2.45 -17.20 -2.10
N PRO A 192 -2.71 -16.15 -2.90
CA PRO A 192 -1.91 -15.89 -4.09
C PRO A 192 -0.46 -15.52 -3.76
N PHE A 193 -0.19 -14.86 -2.63
CA PHE A 193 1.18 -14.56 -2.21
C PHE A 193 1.99 -15.84 -1.98
N CYS A 194 1.44 -16.79 -1.23
CA CYS A 194 2.06 -18.09 -0.99
C CYS A 194 2.29 -18.87 -2.30
N TYR A 195 1.35 -18.79 -3.25
CA TYR A 195 1.53 -19.36 -4.58
C TYR A 195 2.73 -18.77 -5.31
N PHE A 196 2.80 -17.43 -5.43
CA PHE A 196 3.91 -16.75 -6.11
C PHE A 196 5.24 -16.98 -5.40
N TYR A 197 5.24 -16.97 -4.07
CA TYR A 197 6.43 -17.28 -3.27
C TYR A 197 6.98 -18.67 -3.59
N ARG A 198 6.14 -19.70 -3.53
CA ARG A 198 6.54 -21.08 -3.85
C ARG A 198 7.06 -21.20 -5.28
N LYS A 199 6.37 -20.58 -6.25
CA LYS A 199 6.78 -20.60 -7.67
C LYS A 199 8.13 -19.91 -7.89
N ARG A 200 8.33 -18.75 -7.28
CA ARG A 200 9.58 -17.99 -7.35
C ARG A 200 10.81 -18.81 -6.92
N HIS A 201 10.64 -19.69 -5.94
CA HIS A 201 11.73 -20.54 -5.43
C HIS A 201 11.99 -21.78 -6.29
N ALA A 202 11.00 -22.25 -7.04
CA ALA A 202 11.13 -23.41 -7.92
C ALA A 202 11.68 -23.06 -9.32
N ILE A 203 11.54 -21.81 -9.76
CA ILE A 203 11.73 -21.42 -11.16
C ILE A 203 12.88 -20.42 -11.35
N LYS A 204 13.44 -20.36 -12.57
CA LYS A 204 14.49 -19.43 -13.02
C LYS A 204 14.00 -18.56 -14.20
N GLY A 205 14.77 -17.54 -14.58
CA GLY A 205 14.46 -16.71 -15.74
C GLY A 205 13.24 -15.80 -15.56
N GLU A 206 12.51 -15.55 -16.65
CA GLU A 206 11.39 -14.59 -16.72
C GLU A 206 10.21 -14.95 -15.81
N GLU A 207 9.92 -16.24 -15.64
CA GLU A 207 8.91 -16.69 -14.69
C GLU A 207 9.23 -16.27 -13.25
N LYS A 208 10.52 -16.25 -12.86
CA LYS A 208 10.93 -15.74 -11.55
C LYS A 208 10.65 -14.24 -11.42
N LEU A 209 10.79 -13.47 -12.50
CA LEU A 209 10.39 -12.06 -12.55
C LEU A 209 8.88 -11.92 -12.34
N VAL A 210 8.07 -12.65 -13.11
CA VAL A 210 6.59 -12.63 -12.99
C VAL A 210 6.14 -12.97 -11.57
N ALA A 211 6.69 -14.03 -10.97
CA ALA A 211 6.38 -14.39 -9.58
C ALA A 211 6.78 -13.28 -8.60
N THR A 212 7.93 -12.62 -8.81
CA THR A 212 8.39 -11.50 -7.98
C THR A 212 7.47 -10.27 -8.13
N LEU A 213 6.98 -9.99 -9.33
CA LEU A 213 6.02 -8.90 -9.59
C LEU A 213 4.66 -9.18 -8.92
N GLY A 214 4.17 -10.42 -8.99
CA GLY A 214 2.96 -10.85 -8.28
C GLY A 214 3.07 -10.68 -6.76
N MET A 215 4.21 -11.07 -6.16
CA MET A 215 4.48 -10.82 -4.75
C MET A 215 4.53 -9.32 -4.42
N LEU A 216 5.27 -8.53 -5.20
CA LEU A 216 5.39 -7.08 -5.01
C LEU A 216 4.03 -6.39 -5.07
N HIS A 217 3.19 -6.77 -6.03
CA HIS A 217 1.84 -6.25 -6.20
C HIS A 217 0.97 -6.49 -4.96
N ILE A 218 0.97 -7.73 -4.45
CA ILE A 218 0.19 -8.09 -3.26
C ILE A 218 0.69 -7.29 -2.03
N ILE A 219 2.01 -7.24 -1.80
CA ILE A 219 2.58 -6.44 -0.70
C ILE A 219 2.19 -4.96 -0.87
N SER A 220 2.21 -4.45 -2.10
CA SER A 220 1.83 -3.06 -2.39
C SER A 220 0.39 -2.79 -1.97
N VAL A 221 -0.55 -3.65 -2.36
CA VAL A 221 -1.97 -3.51 -2.01
C VAL A 221 -2.20 -3.72 -0.51
N MET A 222 -1.46 -4.59 0.16
CA MET A 222 -1.48 -4.73 1.62
C MET A 222 -1.04 -3.43 2.32
N CYS A 223 -0.02 -2.74 1.80
CA CYS A 223 0.41 -1.43 2.30
C CYS A 223 -0.63 -0.33 2.05
N TYR A 224 -1.22 -0.27 0.85
CA TYR A 224 -2.26 0.70 0.54
C TYR A 224 -3.49 0.52 1.44
N SER A 225 -3.79 -0.73 1.76
CA SER A 225 -4.89 -1.12 2.65
C SER A 225 -4.74 -0.60 4.09
N LEU A 226 -3.55 -0.17 4.52
CA LEU A 226 -3.35 0.45 5.83
C LEU A 226 -3.90 1.89 5.92
N THR A 227 -3.98 2.59 4.79
CA THR A 227 -4.38 4.01 4.73
C THR A 227 -5.57 4.29 3.85
N GLN A 228 -6.12 3.25 3.22
CA GLN A 228 -7.31 3.33 2.39
C GLN A 228 -8.09 2.02 2.44
N ALA A 229 -9.42 2.09 2.28
CA ALA A 229 -10.22 0.92 1.95
C ALA A 229 -10.07 0.60 0.45
N PHE A 230 -8.87 0.17 0.05
CA PHE A 230 -8.44 0.04 -1.34
C PHE A 230 -9.36 -0.86 -2.20
N LEU A 231 -9.81 -1.99 -1.64
CA LEU A 231 -10.65 -2.96 -2.37
C LEU A 231 -12.13 -2.55 -2.43
N ASN A 232 -12.54 -1.55 -1.66
CA ASN A 232 -13.90 -0.99 -1.73
C ASN A 232 -14.06 -0.08 -2.97
N HIS A 233 -12.95 0.42 -3.53
CA HIS A 233 -12.99 1.17 -4.78
C HIS A 233 -12.92 0.21 -5.98
N ASN A 234 -13.83 0.37 -6.94
CA ASN A 234 -13.83 -0.44 -8.16
C ASN A 234 -12.48 -0.47 -8.87
N SER A 235 -11.80 0.68 -8.96
CA SER A 235 -10.46 0.76 -9.55
C SER A 235 -9.43 -0.07 -8.79
N GLY A 236 -9.43 -0.03 -7.45
CA GLY A 236 -8.52 -0.80 -6.61
C GLY A 236 -8.83 -2.30 -6.65
N ASN A 237 -10.12 -2.65 -6.65
CA ASN A 237 -10.60 -4.03 -6.77
C ASN A 237 -10.15 -4.65 -8.10
N ILE A 238 -10.47 -4.01 -9.23
CA ILE A 238 -10.07 -4.46 -10.58
C ILE A 238 -8.55 -4.55 -10.66
N PHE A 239 -7.83 -3.51 -10.23
CA PHE A 239 -6.38 -3.49 -10.28
C PHE A 239 -5.75 -4.63 -9.48
N TYR A 240 -6.32 -4.96 -8.31
CA TYR A 240 -5.83 -6.09 -7.51
C TYR A 240 -6.01 -7.42 -8.24
N PHE A 241 -7.26 -7.79 -8.55
CA PHE A 241 -7.57 -9.12 -9.09
C PHE A 241 -7.03 -9.31 -10.51
N LEU A 242 -7.16 -8.32 -11.39
CA LEU A 242 -6.67 -8.41 -12.75
C LEU A 242 -5.17 -8.67 -12.80
N SER A 243 -4.37 -7.90 -12.04
CA SER A 243 -2.92 -8.11 -12.02
C SER A 243 -2.54 -9.45 -11.39
N VAL A 244 -3.22 -9.90 -10.33
CA VAL A 244 -2.99 -11.24 -9.77
C VAL A 244 -3.29 -12.32 -10.81
N PHE A 245 -4.40 -12.23 -11.54
CA PHE A 245 -4.76 -13.20 -12.57
C PHE A 245 -3.82 -13.17 -13.77
N ILE A 246 -3.36 -12.00 -14.21
CA ILE A 246 -2.36 -11.88 -15.28
C ILE A 246 -1.08 -12.60 -14.88
N PHE A 247 -0.52 -12.29 -13.71
CA PHE A 247 0.74 -12.92 -13.26
C PHE A 247 0.57 -14.43 -13.03
N TYR A 248 -0.57 -14.84 -12.48
CA TYR A 248 -0.90 -16.26 -12.32
C TYR A 248 -0.99 -16.97 -13.67
N GLY A 249 -1.69 -16.38 -14.64
CA GLY A 249 -1.85 -16.90 -15.99
C GLY A 249 -0.54 -17.05 -16.74
N CYS A 250 0.35 -16.05 -16.66
CA CYS A 250 1.69 -16.11 -17.25
C CYS A 250 2.50 -17.29 -16.69
N LEU A 251 2.49 -17.50 -15.37
CA LEU A 251 3.18 -18.64 -14.76
C LEU A 251 2.55 -19.99 -15.14
N LYS A 252 1.22 -20.04 -15.23
CA LYS A 252 0.50 -21.27 -15.61
C LYS A 252 0.67 -21.66 -17.08
N HIS A 253 0.84 -20.68 -17.95
CA HIS A 253 1.10 -20.94 -19.36
C HIS A 253 2.49 -21.55 -19.56
N SER A 254 3.50 -20.98 -18.89
CA SER A 254 4.88 -21.46 -18.95
C SER A 254 5.06 -22.88 -18.40
N GLU A 255 4.19 -23.34 -17.49
CA GLU A 255 4.19 -24.73 -17.00
C GLU A 255 3.74 -25.76 -18.06
N LYS A 256 3.09 -25.33 -19.14
CA LYS A 256 2.56 -26.21 -20.18
C LYS A 256 3.48 -26.35 -21.39
N GLU A 257 4.48 -25.49 -21.52
CA GLU A 257 5.51 -25.51 -22.56
C GLU A 257 6.72 -26.33 -22.10
#